data_AF-A0A9D7JPJ6-F1
#
_entry.id   AF-A0A9D7JPJ6-F1
#
_cell.length_a   1.000
_cell.length_b   1.000
_cell.length_c   1.000
_cell.angle_alpha   90.00
_cell.angle_beta   90.00
_cell.angle_gamma   90.00
#
_symmetry.space_group_name_H-M   'P 1'
#
loop_
_entity.id
_entity.type
_entity.pdbx_description
1 polymer ?
#
loop_
_entity_poly.entity_id
_entity_poly.type
_entity_poly.pdbx_seq_one_letter_code
_entity_poly.pdbx_strand_id
1 'polypeptide(L)'
;MSISSSSSSYPRNSSFTISSSVNDPDGTISKVEFYNGTNLLNTDLSTPFEYSINPASDISYSISAKVYDDCGAVNTSNALIISTTVSCNDGVQNGNETGIDCGGSCTACANQPCINPTLISQGRNAMQSSYFRNTLNGMPTGWLMVLQVVLI
;
A
#
# COMPACT_ATOMS: atom_id res chain seq x y z
N MET A 1 -21.51 0.05 -18.72
CA MET A 1 -20.75 0.33 -17.49
C MET A 1 -19.29 -0.05 -17.70
N SER A 2 -18.38 0.46 -16.89
CA SER A 2 -16.99 0.02 -16.85
C SER A 2 -16.47 0.00 -15.41
N ILE A 3 -15.39 -0.74 -15.20
CA ILE A 3 -14.63 -0.74 -13.97
C ILE A 3 -13.21 -0.26 -14.25
N SER A 4 -12.65 0.55 -13.35
CA SER A 4 -11.35 1.17 -13.52
C SER A 4 -10.59 1.25 -12.20
N SER A 5 -9.28 1.40 -12.31
CA SER A 5 -8.34 1.72 -11.24
C SER A 5 -7.35 2.77 -11.75
N SER A 6 -6.57 3.39 -10.87
CA SER A 6 -5.57 4.40 -11.27
C SER A 6 -4.38 3.82 -12.05
N SER A 7 -4.10 2.53 -11.88
CA SER A 7 -3.02 1.78 -12.52
C SER A 7 -3.43 0.32 -12.69
N SER A 8 -2.77 -0.42 -13.57
CA SER A 8 -2.90 -1.88 -13.72
C SER A 8 -1.83 -2.67 -12.95
N SER A 9 -0.91 -1.97 -12.28
CA SER A 9 0.14 -2.54 -11.43
C SER A 9 0.30 -1.74 -10.15
N TYR A 10 0.35 -2.43 -9.01
CA TYR A 10 0.56 -1.84 -7.68
C TYR A 10 1.62 -2.60 -6.89
N PRO A 11 2.30 -1.95 -5.93
CA PRO A 11 3.20 -2.66 -5.01
C PRO A 11 2.42 -3.70 -4.19
N ARG A 12 2.99 -4.89 -4.02
CA ARG A 12 2.33 -5.96 -3.27
C ARG A 12 2.15 -5.59 -1.80
N ASN A 13 0.97 -5.82 -1.24
CA ASN A 13 0.55 -5.35 0.08
C ASN A 13 0.34 -3.82 0.20
N SER A 14 0.33 -3.07 -0.91
CA SER A 14 -0.14 -1.68 -0.89
C SER A 14 -1.67 -1.60 -0.88
N SER A 15 -2.22 -0.40 -0.90
CA SER A 15 -3.64 -0.19 -1.20
C SER A 15 -3.86 0.30 -2.63
N PHE A 16 -5.03 0.01 -3.18
CA PHE A 16 -5.54 0.67 -4.39
C PHE A 16 -7.07 0.73 -4.38
N THR A 17 -7.63 1.66 -5.15
CA THR A 17 -9.09 1.84 -5.26
C THR A 17 -9.56 1.43 -6.64
N ILE A 18 -10.67 0.69 -6.67
CA ILE A 18 -11.44 0.39 -7.87
C ILE A 18 -12.71 1.23 -7.87
N SER A 19 -13.08 1.75 -9.03
CA SER A 19 -14.27 2.55 -9.24
C SER A 19 -15.12 1.96 -10.34
N SER A 20 -16.44 2.03 -10.17
CA SER A 20 -17.39 1.60 -11.18
C SER A 20 -18.10 2.82 -11.77
N SER A 21 -17.99 2.98 -13.09
CA SER A 21 -18.75 3.97 -13.83
C SER A 21 -19.99 3.33 -14.44
N VAL A 22 -21.13 3.71 -13.87
CA VAL A 22 -22.46 3.22 -14.23
C VAL A 22 -23.27 4.37 -14.80
N ASN A 23 -24.06 4.07 -15.82
CA ASN A 23 -24.97 5.02 -16.44
C ASN A 23 -26.28 4.28 -16.70
N ASP A 24 -27.33 4.77 -16.08
CA ASP A 24 -28.68 4.27 -16.20
C ASP A 24 -29.56 5.43 -16.68
N PRO A 25 -29.89 5.51 -17.98
CA PRO A 25 -30.67 6.60 -18.55
C PRO A 25 -32.14 6.65 -18.09
N ASP A 26 -32.69 5.50 -17.70
CA ASP A 26 -34.12 5.30 -17.45
C ASP A 26 -34.46 4.94 -15.99
N GLY A 27 -33.45 4.70 -15.15
CA GLY A 27 -33.65 4.31 -13.75
C GLY A 27 -32.59 4.81 -12.77
N THR A 28 -32.54 4.12 -11.62
CA THR A 28 -31.51 4.34 -10.59
C THR A 28 -30.79 3.04 -10.29
N ILE A 29 -29.49 3.15 -10.00
CA ILE A 29 -28.71 2.00 -9.58
C ILE A 29 -29.00 1.68 -8.11
N SER A 30 -29.50 0.48 -7.85
CA SER A 30 -29.80 -0.02 -6.51
C SER A 30 -28.54 -0.42 -5.74
N LYS A 31 -27.59 -1.12 -6.40
CA LYS A 31 -26.31 -1.51 -5.81
C LYS A 31 -25.25 -1.92 -6.84
N VAL A 32 -23.99 -1.89 -6.41
CA VAL A 32 -22.84 -2.42 -7.16
C VAL A 32 -22.10 -3.44 -6.30
N GLU A 33 -21.87 -4.63 -6.85
CA GLU A 33 -21.07 -5.68 -6.23
C GLU A 33 -19.72 -5.80 -6.93
N PHE A 34 -18.64 -5.69 -6.18
CA PHE A 34 -17.27 -5.84 -6.67
C PHE A 34 -16.75 -7.25 -6.39
N TYR A 35 -16.14 -7.88 -7.39
CA TYR A 35 -15.63 -9.25 -7.30
C TYR A 35 -14.14 -9.33 -7.65
N ASN A 36 -13.41 -10.27 -7.02
CA ASN A 36 -12.13 -10.78 -7.51
C ASN A 36 -12.33 -12.24 -7.98
N GLY A 37 -12.32 -12.46 -9.29
CA GLY A 37 -12.76 -13.74 -9.86
C GLY A 37 -14.21 -14.04 -9.47
N THR A 38 -14.42 -15.09 -8.68
CA THR A 38 -15.75 -15.45 -8.14
C THR A 38 -15.99 -14.97 -6.71
N ASN A 39 -14.98 -14.41 -6.04
CA ASN A 39 -15.09 -13.96 -4.65
C ASN A 39 -15.69 -12.56 -4.58
N LEU A 40 -16.74 -12.37 -3.78
CA LEU A 40 -17.33 -11.06 -3.53
C LEU A 40 -16.43 -10.28 -2.57
N LEU A 41 -15.98 -9.10 -3.00
CA LEU A 41 -15.17 -8.20 -2.19
C LEU A 41 -16.04 -7.22 -1.40
N ASN A 42 -17.02 -6.59 -2.06
CA ASN A 42 -17.87 -5.56 -1.46
C ASN A 42 -19.20 -5.42 -2.19
N THR A 43 -20.21 -4.95 -1.46
CA THR A 43 -21.47 -4.42 -2.01
C THR A 43 -21.57 -2.96 -1.63
N ASP A 44 -21.64 -2.08 -2.62
CA ASP A 44 -21.78 -0.64 -2.46
C ASP A 44 -23.19 -0.20 -2.86
N LEU A 45 -23.82 0.62 -2.02
CA LEU A 45 -25.18 1.13 -2.16
C LEU A 45 -25.22 2.64 -2.45
N SER A 46 -24.06 3.31 -2.48
CA SER A 46 -23.97 4.77 -2.56
C SER A 46 -23.02 5.23 -3.66
N THR A 47 -23.38 6.33 -4.32
CA THR A 47 -22.50 6.98 -5.30
C THR A 47 -21.52 7.92 -4.59
N PRO A 48 -20.25 8.02 -5.05
CA PRO A 48 -19.61 7.24 -6.12
C PRO A 48 -19.36 5.77 -5.71
N PHE A 49 -19.57 4.84 -6.63
CA PHE A 49 -19.40 3.40 -6.37
C PHE A 49 -17.92 3.02 -6.40
N GLU A 50 -17.32 2.85 -5.22
CA GLU A 50 -15.89 2.63 -5.06
C GLU A 50 -15.58 1.60 -3.98
N TYR A 51 -14.45 0.93 -4.13
CA TYR A 51 -13.93 0.03 -3.11
C TYR A 51 -12.41 0.12 -3.02
N SER A 52 -11.89 0.22 -1.80
CA SER A 52 -10.46 0.21 -1.53
C SER A 52 -10.01 -1.19 -1.10
N ILE A 53 -9.11 -1.78 -1.88
CA ILE A 53 -8.42 -3.01 -1.52
C ILE A 53 -7.22 -2.64 -0.67
N ASN A 54 -7.21 -3.08 0.58
CA ASN A 54 -6.12 -2.83 1.51
C ASN A 54 -6.04 -3.93 2.60
N PRO A 55 -4.96 -4.72 2.66
CA PRO A 55 -3.83 -4.75 1.75
C PRO A 55 -4.11 -5.53 0.46
N ALA A 56 -3.47 -5.15 -0.63
CA ALA A 56 -3.46 -5.87 -1.90
C ALA A 56 -2.44 -7.03 -1.87
N SER A 57 -2.79 -8.12 -1.19
CA SER A 57 -1.87 -9.24 -0.93
C SER A 57 -1.72 -10.24 -2.09
N ASP A 58 -2.68 -10.30 -3.00
CA ASP A 58 -2.68 -11.27 -4.09
C ASP A 58 -1.79 -10.78 -5.23
N ILE A 59 -1.07 -11.69 -5.89
CA ILE A 59 -0.18 -11.37 -7.01
C ILE A 59 -0.94 -10.85 -8.24
N SER A 60 -2.22 -11.17 -8.34
CA SER A 60 -3.09 -10.74 -9.42
C SER A 60 -4.54 -10.69 -8.95
N TYR A 61 -5.25 -9.66 -9.39
CA TYR A 61 -6.67 -9.48 -9.19
C TYR A 61 -7.38 -9.50 -10.55
N SER A 62 -8.46 -10.26 -10.65
CA SER A 62 -9.37 -10.26 -11.81
C SER A 62 -10.66 -9.59 -11.40
N ILE A 63 -10.68 -8.26 -11.43
CA ILE A 63 -11.76 -7.46 -10.86
C ILE A 63 -12.93 -7.33 -11.82
N SER A 64 -14.15 -7.55 -11.33
CA SER A 64 -15.37 -7.23 -12.09
C SER A 64 -16.40 -6.58 -11.18
N ALA A 65 -17.32 -5.81 -11.77
CA ALA A 65 -18.46 -5.26 -11.06
C ALA A 65 -19.77 -5.79 -11.65
N LYS A 66 -20.71 -6.17 -10.77
CA LYS A 66 -22.10 -6.45 -11.11
C LYS A 66 -22.98 -5.33 -10.58
N VAL A 67 -23.81 -4.78 -11.44
CA VAL A 67 -24.67 -3.64 -11.16
C VAL A 67 -26.10 -4.09 -11.23
N TYR A 68 -26.87 -3.66 -10.24
CA TYR A 68 -28.29 -3.95 -10.11
C TYR A 68 -29.03 -2.62 -10.17
N ASP A 69 -29.97 -2.50 -11.10
CA ASP A 69 -30.89 -1.35 -11.15
C ASP A 69 -32.07 -1.55 -10.18
N ASP A 70 -32.96 -0.58 -10.12
CA ASP A 70 -34.20 -0.63 -9.36
C ASP A 70 -35.32 -1.45 -10.04
N CYS A 71 -35.17 -1.76 -11.32
CA CYS A 71 -36.10 -2.56 -12.12
C CYS A 71 -35.78 -4.07 -12.13
N GLY A 72 -34.69 -4.49 -11.49
CA GLY A 72 -34.21 -5.87 -11.41
C GLY A 72 -33.27 -6.31 -12.54
N ALA A 73 -32.90 -5.44 -13.47
CA ALA A 73 -31.85 -5.72 -14.44
C ALA A 73 -30.48 -5.81 -13.76
N VAL A 74 -29.67 -6.71 -14.32
CA VAL A 74 -28.31 -6.96 -13.83
C VAL A 74 -27.36 -6.87 -15.02
N ASN A 75 -26.32 -6.05 -14.87
CA ASN A 75 -25.24 -5.95 -15.85
C ASN A 75 -23.91 -6.26 -15.18
N THR A 76 -23.00 -6.91 -15.91
CA THR A 76 -21.66 -7.26 -15.41
C THR A 76 -20.62 -6.64 -16.31
N SER A 77 -19.60 -6.00 -15.72
CA SER A 77 -18.48 -5.44 -16.48
C SER A 77 -17.56 -6.53 -17.03
N ASN A 78 -16.77 -6.17 -18.04
CA ASN A 78 -15.57 -6.95 -18.38
C ASN A 78 -14.62 -6.99 -17.16
N ALA A 79 -13.78 -8.02 -17.11
CA ALA A 79 -12.77 -8.15 -16.07
C ALA A 79 -11.63 -7.14 -16.29
N LEU A 80 -11.28 -6.40 -15.24
CA LEU A 80 -10.09 -5.57 -15.14
C LEU A 80 -9.00 -6.38 -14.44
N ILE A 81 -7.90 -6.61 -15.15
CA ILE A 81 -6.76 -7.37 -14.63
C ILE A 81 -5.78 -6.39 -13.99
N ILE A 82 -5.49 -6.59 -12.71
CA ILE A 82 -4.53 -5.82 -11.93
C ILE A 82 -3.47 -6.78 -11.41
N SER A 83 -2.21 -6.40 -11.52
CA SER A 83 -1.08 -7.16 -10.98
C SER A 83 -0.51 -6.49 -9.74
N THR A 84 0.00 -7.28 -8.80
CA THR A 84 0.83 -6.75 -7.72
C THR A 84 2.24 -7.30 -7.80
N THR A 85 3.22 -6.42 -7.61
CA THR A 85 4.63 -6.74 -7.78
C THR A 85 5.44 -6.36 -6.56
N VAL A 86 6.52 -7.10 -6.33
CA VAL A 86 7.55 -6.75 -5.35
C VAL A 86 8.70 -6.08 -6.10
N SER A 87 9.21 -4.97 -5.57
CA SER A 87 10.33 -4.23 -6.18
C SER A 87 11.36 -3.91 -5.11
N CYS A 88 12.58 -4.41 -5.30
CA CYS A 88 13.67 -4.27 -4.33
C CYS A 88 14.40 -2.92 -4.39
N ASN A 89 13.78 -1.89 -4.97
CA ASN A 89 14.38 -0.58 -5.23
C ASN A 89 13.33 0.54 -5.36
N ASP A 90 12.13 0.36 -4.80
CA ASP A 90 11.04 1.36 -4.89
C ASP A 90 10.84 2.18 -3.61
N GLY A 91 11.63 1.92 -2.57
CA GLY A 91 11.57 2.62 -1.29
C GLY A 91 10.38 2.23 -0.43
N VAL A 92 9.65 1.17 -0.77
CA VAL A 92 8.47 0.68 -0.04
C VAL A 92 8.70 -0.74 0.43
N GLN A 93 8.56 -0.99 1.74
CA GLN A 93 8.60 -2.36 2.26
C GLN A 93 7.35 -3.14 1.85
N ASN A 94 7.46 -3.97 0.80
CA ASN A 94 6.33 -4.61 0.13
C ASN A 94 6.57 -6.12 -0.09
N GLY A 95 5.51 -6.87 -0.39
CA GLY A 95 5.63 -8.31 -0.62
C GLY A 95 6.11 -9.13 0.59
N ASN A 96 7.31 -9.70 0.51
CA ASN A 96 7.94 -10.50 1.57
C ASN A 96 9.26 -9.88 2.08
N GLU A 97 9.49 -8.60 1.80
CA GLU A 97 10.65 -7.86 2.27
C GLU A 97 10.70 -7.75 3.80
N THR A 98 11.89 -7.94 4.39
CA THR A 98 12.10 -7.84 5.84
C THR A 98 12.59 -6.45 6.27
N GLY A 99 13.01 -5.62 5.32
CA GLY A 99 13.29 -4.19 5.46
C GLY A 99 12.89 -3.46 4.18
N ILE A 100 13.01 -2.13 4.15
CA ILE A 100 12.73 -1.37 2.91
C ILE A 100 13.70 -1.87 1.82
N ASP A 101 13.17 -2.36 0.71
CA ASP A 101 13.94 -2.82 -0.47
C ASP A 101 14.88 -4.01 -0.22
N CYS A 102 14.70 -4.78 0.88
CA CYS A 102 15.58 -5.89 1.21
C CYS A 102 14.89 -7.06 1.94
N GLY A 103 15.49 -8.25 1.81
CA GLY A 103 14.99 -9.49 2.40
C GLY A 103 13.88 -10.17 1.60
N GLY A 104 13.52 -11.38 2.00
CA GLY A 104 12.52 -12.18 1.28
C GLY A 104 12.96 -12.53 -0.14
N SER A 105 12.25 -12.02 -1.15
CA SER A 105 12.60 -12.17 -2.57
C SER A 105 13.71 -11.21 -3.04
N CYS A 106 14.05 -10.23 -2.22
CA CYS A 106 15.16 -9.32 -2.47
C CYS A 106 16.46 -9.85 -1.87
N THR A 107 17.59 -9.21 -2.20
CA THR A 107 18.86 -9.49 -1.54
C THR A 107 18.65 -9.41 -0.02
N ALA A 108 19.20 -10.38 0.71
CA ALA A 108 19.11 -10.38 2.16
C ALA A 108 19.49 -9.00 2.70
N CYS A 109 18.69 -8.49 3.64
CA CYS A 109 19.10 -7.31 4.36
C CYS A 109 20.45 -7.64 4.98
N ALA A 110 21.51 -6.99 4.51
CA ALA A 110 22.74 -6.98 5.27
C ALA A 110 22.39 -6.42 6.66
N ASN A 111 23.28 -6.55 7.64
CA ASN A 111 23.27 -5.61 8.75
C ASN A 111 23.53 -4.21 8.16
N GLN A 112 22.57 -3.62 7.44
CA GLN A 112 22.74 -2.46 6.61
C GLN A 112 23.05 -1.34 7.58
N PRO A 113 24.27 -0.80 7.58
CA PRO A 113 24.57 0.41 8.33
C PRO A 113 23.76 1.52 7.66
N CYS A 114 22.58 1.81 8.20
CA CYS A 114 21.70 2.94 7.85
C CYS A 114 22.00 3.61 6.49
N ILE A 115 21.78 2.90 5.38
CA ILE A 115 22.06 3.44 4.04
C ILE A 115 20.84 4.20 3.48
N ASN A 116 20.37 5.22 4.20
CA ASN A 116 19.77 6.38 3.52
C ASN A 116 19.64 7.59 4.47
N PRO A 117 20.60 8.53 4.47
CA PRO A 117 20.49 9.76 5.25
C PRO A 117 19.47 10.75 4.66
N THR A 118 18.66 10.39 3.67
CA THR A 118 17.70 11.33 3.04
C THR A 118 16.41 11.57 3.87
N LEU A 119 16.24 10.92 5.03
CA LEU A 119 15.07 11.08 5.92
C LEU A 119 15.25 12.08 7.08
N ILE A 120 16.38 12.80 7.15
CA ILE A 120 16.55 13.94 8.09
C ILE A 120 15.81 15.20 7.64
N SER A 121 15.32 15.28 6.40
CA SER A 121 14.54 16.43 5.91
C SER A 121 13.07 16.45 6.38
N GLN A 122 12.61 15.40 7.05
CA GLN A 122 11.22 15.26 7.56
C GLN A 122 11.14 15.14 9.09
N GLY A 123 12.22 15.41 9.82
CA GLY A 123 12.18 15.53 11.29
C GLY A 123 11.94 14.23 12.08
N ARG A 124 12.15 13.05 11.49
CA ARG A 124 12.07 11.78 12.22
C ARG A 124 13.43 11.43 12.86
N ASN A 125 13.47 11.41 14.19
CA ASN A 125 14.68 11.17 14.97
C ASN A 125 15.15 9.69 14.88
N ALA A 126 16.45 9.48 14.67
CA ALA A 126 17.11 8.17 14.61
C ALA A 126 17.17 7.40 15.96
N MET A 127 16.37 7.78 16.95
CA MET A 127 16.48 7.29 18.33
C MET A 127 15.71 6.01 18.64
N GLN A 128 15.09 5.36 17.65
CA GLN A 128 14.47 4.03 17.85
C GLN A 128 15.35 2.87 17.37
N SER A 129 16.55 3.15 16.85
CA SER A 129 17.52 2.07 16.61
C SER A 129 18.20 1.69 17.91
N SER A 130 18.10 0.42 18.30
CA SER A 130 18.70 -0.22 19.48
C SER A 130 20.24 -0.15 19.54
N TYR A 131 20.88 0.58 18.62
CA TYR A 131 22.33 0.71 18.49
C TYR A 131 22.97 1.79 19.38
N PHE A 132 22.20 2.66 20.03
CA PHE A 132 22.74 3.78 20.82
C PHE A 132 23.31 3.42 22.21
N ARG A 133 23.32 2.15 22.63
CA ARG A 133 23.82 1.76 23.96
C ARG A 133 25.27 1.27 24.01
N ASN A 134 26.01 1.22 22.90
CA ASN A 134 27.34 0.60 22.88
C ASN A 134 28.50 1.49 22.41
N THR A 135 28.43 2.81 22.60
CA THR A 135 29.55 3.72 22.30
C THR A 135 29.91 4.65 23.46
N LEU A 136 29.85 4.17 24.71
CA LEU A 136 30.33 4.91 25.89
C LEU A 136 31.47 4.21 26.66
N ASN A 137 31.91 3.01 26.25
CA ASN A 137 32.94 2.26 26.97
C ASN A 137 34.34 2.29 26.31
N GLY A 138 34.59 3.20 25.37
CA GLY A 138 35.84 3.18 24.59
C GLY A 138 36.39 4.53 24.12
N MET A 139 35.94 5.65 24.70
CA MET A 139 36.47 6.97 24.32
C MET A 139 37.58 7.41 25.30
N PRO A 140 38.77 7.83 24.82
CA PRO A 140 39.82 8.40 25.65
C PRO A 140 39.32 9.69 26.33
N THR A 141 39.76 9.92 27.57
CA THR A 141 39.24 10.87 28.58
C THR A 141 39.40 12.37 28.26
N GLY A 142 39.32 12.80 27.00
CA GLY A 142 39.66 14.16 26.57
C GLY A 142 38.57 14.98 25.86
N TRP A 143 37.39 14.42 25.58
CA TRP A 143 36.34 15.12 24.82
C TRP A 143 35.03 15.20 25.61
N LEU A 144 35.06 15.90 26.74
CA LEU A 144 33.88 16.36 27.49
C LEU A 144 33.65 17.85 27.19
N MET A 145 32.99 18.11 26.07
CA MET A 145 32.27 19.35 25.73
C MET A 145 31.63 19.00 24.37
N VAL A 146 30.37 18.60 24.30
CA VAL A 146 29.23 19.53 24.27
C VAL A 146 28.02 18.87 24.94
N LEU A 147 27.78 19.22 26.20
CA LEU A 147 26.47 19.09 26.83
C LEU A 147 25.88 20.50 26.91
N GLN A 148 25.04 20.88 25.95
CA GLN A 148 24.06 21.94 26.17
C GLN A 148 22.68 21.42 25.76
N VAL A 149 21.97 21.02 26.80
CA VAL A 149 20.52 20.92 26.95
C VAL A 149 19.79 22.05 26.24
N VAL A 150 18.69 21.76 25.52
CA VAL A 150 17.40 22.46 25.72
C VAL A 150 16.25 21.50 25.40
N LEU A 151 15.63 20.96 26.46
CA LEU A 151 14.18 20.77 26.50
C LEU A 151 13.57 22.16 26.73
N ILE A 152 12.74 22.60 25.79
CA ILE A 152 11.39 23.14 26.04
C ILE A 152 10.52 22.67 24.89
#